data_AF-A0A0B4CYP7-F1
#
_entry.id   AF-A0A0B4CYP7-F1
#
_cell.length_a   1.000
_cell.length_b   1.000
_cell.length_c   1.000
_cell.angle_alpha   90.00
_cell.angle_beta   90.00
_cell.angle_gamma   90.00
#
_symmetry.space_group_name_H-M   'P 1'
#
loop_
_entity.id
_entity.type
_entity.pdbx_description
1 polymer ?
#
loop_
_entity_poly.entity_id
_entity_poly.type
_entity_poly.pdbx_seq_one_letter_code
_entity_poly.pdbx_strand_id
1 'polypeptide(L)'
;MSRREECVLCGLARPEADADGILTCPVCGWRLGDSPDPDLPRPRVEVVYYLRWEERIKIGTSREPRQRLAAIWHQELLAFELGGRAVERARHEQFAPLREGGEWFRAAPELRAHAAALADGIPPWHSYARWVADALRRSVS
;
A
#
# COMPACT_ATOMS: atom_id res chain seq x y z
N MET A 1 9.54 -16.74 -17.54
CA MET A 1 8.23 -16.98 -16.90
C MET A 1 7.33 -15.81 -17.24
N SER A 2 6.13 -16.09 -17.75
CA SER A 2 5.29 -15.09 -18.43
C SER A 2 4.49 -14.27 -17.42
N ARG A 3 4.58 -12.93 -17.49
CA ARG A 3 3.74 -11.97 -16.75
C ARG A 3 2.23 -12.14 -16.98
N ARG A 4 1.83 -13.04 -17.89
CA ARG A 4 0.43 -13.35 -18.23
C ARG A 4 -0.27 -14.24 -17.20
N GLU A 5 0.46 -14.81 -16.23
CA GLU A 5 -0.12 -15.67 -15.18
C GLU A 5 -0.45 -14.90 -13.89
N GLU A 6 0.02 -13.66 -13.75
CA GLU A 6 -0.23 -12.83 -12.58
C GLU A 6 -1.50 -12.00 -12.75
N CYS A 7 -2.12 -11.61 -11.63
CA CYS A 7 -3.29 -10.74 -11.63
C CYS A 7 -3.00 -9.44 -12.39
N VAL A 8 -3.78 -9.17 -13.45
CA VAL A 8 -3.63 -7.99 -14.31
C VAL A 8 -3.84 -6.66 -13.58
N LEU A 9 -4.53 -6.68 -12.43
CA LEU A 9 -4.72 -5.49 -11.61
C LEU A 9 -3.53 -5.22 -10.69
N CYS A 10 -3.23 -6.15 -9.78
CA CYS A 10 -2.24 -5.90 -8.73
C CYS A 10 -0.83 -6.42 -9.06
N GLY A 11 -0.70 -7.46 -9.88
CA GLY A 11 0.56 -8.12 -10.24
C GLY A 11 1.21 -8.91 -9.10
N LEU A 12 0.47 -9.24 -8.03
CA LEU A 12 1.04 -9.83 -6.80
C LEU A 12 0.80 -11.33 -6.64
N ALA A 13 -0.22 -11.88 -7.30
CA ALA A 13 -0.56 -13.29 -7.20
C ALA A 13 -1.25 -13.77 -8.48
N ARG A 14 -1.17 -15.07 -8.74
CA ARG A 14 -1.96 -15.73 -9.78
C ARG A 14 -3.44 -15.79 -9.36
N PRO A 15 -4.40 -15.55 -10.26
CA PRO A 15 -5.81 -15.81 -9.97
C PRO A 15 -6.07 -17.31 -9.76
N GLU A 16 -6.87 -17.62 -8.76
CA GLU A 16 -7.27 -18.98 -8.37
C GLU A 16 -8.79 -19.10 -8.46
N ALA A 17 -9.30 -20.29 -8.75
CA ALA A 17 -10.74 -20.51 -8.82
C ALA A 17 -11.34 -20.49 -7.41
N ASP A 18 -12.38 -19.68 -7.21
CA ASP A 18 -13.18 -19.73 -5.98
C ASP A 18 -14.16 -20.93 -5.99
N ALA A 19 -15.02 -21.01 -4.98
CA ALA A 19 -15.98 -22.12 -4.81
C ALA A 19 -16.95 -22.27 -5.98
N ASP A 20 -17.20 -21.20 -6.75
CA ASP A 20 -18.10 -21.17 -7.90
C ASP A 20 -17.34 -21.34 -9.24
N GLY A 21 -16.03 -21.62 -9.18
CA GLY A 21 -15.18 -21.79 -10.36
C GLY A 21 -14.74 -20.47 -11.00
N ILE A 22 -14.97 -19.33 -10.34
CA ILE A 22 -14.61 -18.01 -10.84
C ILE A 22 -13.16 -17.72 -10.45
N LEU A 23 -12.33 -17.38 -11.44
CA LEU A 23 -10.94 -17.03 -11.20
C LEU A 23 -10.84 -15.66 -10.52
N THR A 24 -10.36 -15.61 -9.28
CA THR A 24 -10.17 -14.40 -8.48
C THR A 24 -8.74 -14.30 -7.94
N CYS A 25 -8.22 -13.08 -7.84
CA CYS A 25 -6.92 -12.87 -7.20
C CYS A 25 -7.06 -13.01 -5.68
N PRO A 26 -6.29 -13.89 -5.00
CA PRO A 26 -6.37 -14.07 -3.55
C PRO A 26 -5.87 -12.85 -2.76
N VAL A 27 -5.16 -11.93 -3.41
CA VAL A 27 -4.63 -10.71 -2.77
C VAL A 27 -5.62 -9.56 -2.82
N CYS A 28 -6.14 -9.24 -4.00
CA CYS A 28 -6.98 -8.04 -4.23
C CYS A 28 -8.46 -8.36 -4.51
N GLY A 29 -8.81 -9.64 -4.70
CA GLY A 29 -10.15 -10.10 -5.03
C GLY A 29 -10.63 -9.72 -6.44
N TRP A 30 -9.72 -9.31 -7.34
CA TRP A 30 -10.11 -9.00 -8.72
C TRP A 30 -10.52 -10.27 -9.47
N ARG A 31 -11.67 -10.25 -10.13
CA ARG A 31 -12.15 -11.37 -10.96
C ARG A 31 -11.47 -11.29 -12.33
N LEU A 32 -10.90 -12.40 -12.78
CA LEU A 32 -10.29 -12.49 -14.11
C LEU A 32 -11.40 -12.43 -15.17
N GLY A 33 -11.27 -11.50 -16.12
CA GLY A 33 -12.30 -11.23 -17.13
C GLY A 33 -13.02 -9.90 -16.92
N ASP A 34 -13.03 -9.38 -15.69
CA ASP A 34 -13.44 -7.99 -15.44
C ASP A 34 -12.35 -7.09 -16.02
N SER A 35 -12.73 -6.28 -17.02
CA SER A 35 -11.88 -5.21 -17.54
C SER A 35 -12.30 -3.91 -16.87
N PRO A 36 -11.40 -3.23 -16.11
CA PRO A 36 -11.65 -1.83 -15.80
C PRO A 36 -11.72 -1.10 -17.14
N ASP A 37 -12.79 -0.33 -17.37
CA ASP A 37 -12.96 0.46 -18.57
C ASP A 37 -11.66 1.23 -18.85
N PRO A 38 -10.97 0.98 -19.99
CA PRO A 38 -9.66 1.56 -20.26
C PRO A 38 -9.71 3.09 -20.40
N ASP A 39 -10.90 3.65 -20.67
CA ASP A 39 -11.11 5.08 -20.81
C ASP A 39 -11.35 5.78 -19.46
N LEU A 40 -11.56 5.01 -18.38
CA LEU A 40 -11.67 5.57 -17.03
C LEU A 40 -10.30 5.75 -16.37
N PRO A 41 -10.04 6.91 -15.73
CA PRO A 41 -8.81 7.11 -14.99
C PRO A 41 -8.75 6.12 -13.83
N ARG A 42 -7.62 5.42 -13.68
CA ARG A 42 -7.41 4.54 -12.54
C ARG A 42 -7.56 5.32 -11.23
N PRO A 43 -8.29 4.78 -10.24
CA PRO A 43 -8.46 5.45 -8.97
C PRO A 43 -7.10 5.63 -8.29
N ARG A 44 -6.86 6.84 -7.79
CA ARG A 44 -5.66 7.18 -7.04
C ARG A 44 -5.95 6.92 -5.56
N VAL A 45 -5.28 5.93 -4.99
CA VAL A 45 -5.32 5.63 -3.56
C VAL A 45 -4.14 6.34 -2.89
N GLU A 46 -4.43 7.36 -2.09
CA GLU A 46 -3.40 8.05 -1.30
C GLU A 46 -3.05 7.22 -0.07
N VAL A 47 -1.75 7.10 0.21
CA VAL A 47 -1.26 6.38 1.39
C VAL A 47 -0.19 7.18 2.11
N VAL A 48 -0.12 7.00 3.43
CA VAL A 48 1.06 7.29 4.24
C VAL A 48 1.90 6.01 4.32
N TYR A 49 3.19 6.12 4.08
CA TYR A 49 4.14 5.01 4.14
C TYR A 49 5.08 5.15 5.33
N TYR A 50 5.50 4.01 5.85
CA TYR A 50 6.48 3.88 6.92
C TYR A 50 7.68 3.08 6.39
N LEU A 51 8.80 3.75 6.13
CA LEU A 51 10.00 3.11 5.56
C LEU A 51 11.11 3.05 6.60
N ARG A 52 11.70 1.89 6.82
CA ARG A 52 12.87 1.73 7.69
C ARG A 52 14.16 1.97 6.91
N TRP A 53 15.06 2.73 7.51
CA TRP A 53 16.46 2.78 7.14
C TRP A 53 17.30 2.81 8.42
N GLU A 54 18.03 1.71 8.69
CA GLU A 54 18.81 1.55 9.92
C GLU A 54 17.92 1.79 11.16
N GLU A 55 18.34 2.70 12.05
CA GLU A 55 17.62 3.06 13.28
C GLU A 55 16.62 4.21 13.08
N ARG A 56 16.22 4.46 11.84
CA ARG A 56 15.27 5.51 11.47
C ARG A 56 14.07 4.95 10.71
N ILE A 57 12.93 5.60 10.91
CA ILE A 57 11.72 5.39 10.15
C ILE A 57 11.35 6.70 9.47
N LYS A 58 11.13 6.65 8.16
CA LYS A 58 10.56 7.74 7.38
C LYS A 58 9.05 7.61 7.36
N ILE A 59 8.36 8.70 7.70
CA ILE A 59 6.91 8.82 7.52
C ILE A 59 6.66 9.83 6.41
N GLY A 60 6.08 9.39 5.29
CA GLY A 60 5.73 10.28 4.19
C GLY A 60 4.45 9.84 3.49
N THR A 61 3.91 10.66 2.60
CA THR A 61 2.71 10.30 1.82
C THR A 61 2.97 10.24 0.32
N SER A 62 2.15 9.47 -0.40
CA SER A 62 2.17 9.42 -1.86
C SER A 62 0.82 9.03 -2.45
N ARG A 63 0.55 9.55 -3.65
CA ARG A 63 -0.52 9.10 -4.54
C ARG A 63 -0.05 8.01 -5.52
N GLU A 64 1.26 7.81 -5.60
CA GLU A 64 1.93 6.91 -6.55
C GLU A 64 3.04 6.14 -5.80
N PRO A 65 2.68 5.32 -4.80
CA PRO A 65 3.65 4.74 -3.87
C PRO A 65 4.69 3.86 -4.57
N ARG A 66 4.34 3.16 -5.66
CA ARG A 66 5.30 2.34 -6.41
C ARG A 66 6.46 3.16 -6.98
N GLN A 67 6.13 4.26 -7.65
CA GLN A 67 7.13 5.16 -8.23
C GLN A 67 7.92 5.87 -7.12
N ARG A 68 7.22 6.34 -6.08
CA ARG A 68 7.85 7.05 -4.96
C ARG A 68 8.85 6.18 -4.21
N LEU A 69 8.47 4.96 -3.84
CA LEU A 69 9.32 4.07 -3.05
C LEU A 69 10.51 3.54 -3.87
N ALA A 70 10.36 3.35 -5.19
CA ALA A 70 11.47 3.02 -6.06
C ALA A 70 12.57 4.10 -6.10
N ALA A 71 12.20 5.36 -5.85
CA ALA A 71 13.12 6.50 -5.80
C ALA A 71 13.67 6.80 -4.40
N ILE A 72 13.20 6.11 -3.35
CA ILE A 72 13.67 6.31 -1.98
C ILE A 72 14.52 5.11 -1.58
N TRP A 73 15.73 5.38 -1.13
CA TRP A 73 16.58 4.35 -0.55
C TRP A 73 16.03 3.92 0.83
N HIS A 74 15.65 2.64 0.96
CA HIS A 74 15.07 2.07 2.18
C HIS A 74 15.44 0.58 2.29
N GLN A 75 15.43 0.03 3.51
CA GLN A 75 15.66 -1.40 3.76
C GLN A 75 14.35 -2.18 3.79
N GLU A 76 13.31 -1.56 4.35
CA GLU A 76 12.05 -2.25 4.62
C GLU A 76 10.89 -1.27 4.51
N LEU A 77 9.81 -1.71 3.87
CA LEU A 77 8.51 -1.06 3.95
C LEU A 77 7.71 -1.71 5.07
N LEU A 78 7.52 -0.98 6.17
CA LEU A 78 6.88 -1.49 7.37
C LEU A 78 5.36 -1.52 7.23
N ALA A 79 4.76 -0.45 6.72
CA ALA A 79 3.32 -0.32 6.61
C ALA A 79 2.89 0.72 5.57
N PHE A 80 1.65 0.57 5.12
CA PHE A 80 0.86 1.66 4.57
C PHE A 80 -0.31 1.97 5.50
N GLU A 81 -0.65 3.24 5.62
CA GLU A 81 -1.89 3.74 6.21
C GLU A 81 -2.68 4.46 5.13
N LEU A 82 -3.97 4.17 5.00
CA LEU A 82 -4.83 4.82 4.01
C LEU A 82 -5.00 6.31 4.35
N GLY A 83 -4.68 7.20 3.41
CA GLY A 83 -4.81 8.64 3.60
C GLY A 83 -3.69 9.46 2.97
N GLY A 84 -3.94 10.77 2.85
CA GLY A 84 -3.00 11.72 2.26
C GLY A 84 -2.31 12.62 3.29
N ARG A 85 -2.01 13.85 2.88
CA ARG A 85 -1.28 14.88 3.67
C ARG A 85 -1.84 15.13 5.07
N ALA A 86 -3.15 15.02 5.27
CA ALA A 86 -3.76 15.22 6.59
C ALA A 86 -3.37 14.13 7.59
N VAL A 87 -3.36 12.86 7.15
CA VAL A 87 -2.92 11.72 7.97
C VAL A 87 -1.43 11.81 8.23
N GLU A 88 -0.63 12.11 7.20
CA GLU A 88 0.81 12.32 7.36
C GLU A 88 1.13 13.38 8.41
N ARG A 89 0.47 14.55 8.33
CA ARG A 89 0.64 15.63 9.31
C ARG A 89 0.29 15.16 10.72
N ALA A 90 -0.83 14.47 10.88
CA ALA A 90 -1.23 13.93 12.18
C ALA A 90 -0.19 12.94 12.74
N ARG A 91 0.45 12.12 11.89
CA ARG A 91 1.52 11.20 12.30
C ARG A 91 2.82 11.93 12.63
N HIS A 92 3.15 12.98 11.89
CA HIS A 92 4.30 13.84 12.21
C HIS A 92 4.11 14.57 13.54
N GLU A 93 2.88 15.00 13.85
CA GLU A 93 2.53 15.60 15.15
C GLU A 93 2.58 14.56 16.27
N GLN A 94 1.96 13.39 16.08
CA GLN A 94 1.95 12.29 17.05
C GLN A 94 3.37 11.84 17.44
N PHE A 95 4.25 11.68 16.45
CA PHE A 95 5.62 11.20 16.66
C PHE A 95 6.65 12.34 16.69
N ALA A 96 6.22 13.58 16.87
CA ALA A 96 7.12 14.74 16.95
C ALA A 96 8.27 14.57 17.97
N PRO A 97 8.07 13.94 19.16
CA PRO A 97 9.17 13.70 20.11
C PRO A 97 10.29 12.79 19.56
N LEU A 98 10.01 11.98 18.54
CA LEU A 98 10.96 11.06 17.92
C LEU A 98 11.63 11.66 16.68
N ARG A 99 11.24 12.86 16.25
CA ARG A 99 11.67 13.43 14.98
C ARG A 99 13.14 13.85 15.03
N GLU A 100 13.94 13.34 14.10
CA GLU A 100 15.38 13.64 14.01
C GLU A 100 15.68 14.71 12.95
N GLY A 101 14.72 15.01 12.08
CA GLY A 101 14.82 16.05 11.05
C GLY A 101 14.09 15.66 9.77
N GLY A 102 13.48 16.64 9.09
CA GLY A 102 12.70 16.38 7.88
C GLY A 102 11.57 15.39 8.14
N GLU A 103 11.50 14.32 7.36
CA GLU A 103 10.49 13.24 7.48
C GLU A 103 11.03 12.00 8.22
N TRP A 104 12.19 12.11 8.88
CA TRP A 104 12.84 11.00 9.57
C TRP A 104 12.63 11.06 11.09
N PHE A 105 12.31 9.90 11.65
CA PHE A 105 12.01 9.67 13.06
C PHE A 105 12.90 8.55 13.57
N ARG A 106 13.28 8.58 14.85
CA ARG A 106 13.92 7.45 15.52
C ARG A 106 13.00 6.24 15.46
N ALA A 107 13.56 5.08 15.14
CA ALA A 107 12.83 3.82 15.09
C ALA A 107 12.56 3.25 16.51
N ALA A 108 11.94 4.06 17.36
CA ALA A 108 11.60 3.72 18.74
C ALA A 108 10.47 2.66 18.80
N PRO A 109 10.38 1.89 19.91
CA PRO A 109 9.41 0.80 20.05
C PRO A 109 7.96 1.21 19.74
N GLU A 110 7.53 2.40 20.15
CA GLU A 110 6.18 2.92 19.94
C GLU A 110 5.86 3.17 18.46
N LEU A 111 6.81 3.67 17.67
CA LEU A 111 6.61 3.88 16.23
C LEU A 111 6.64 2.55 15.46
N ARG A 112 7.50 1.61 15.88
CA ARG A 112 7.52 0.25 15.33
C ARG A 112 6.22 -0.49 15.62
N ALA A 113 5.71 -0.39 16.85
CA ALA A 113 4.44 -0.99 17.25
C ALA A 113 3.26 -0.40 16.47
N HIS A 114 3.24 0.93 16.27
CA HIS A 114 2.23 1.59 15.43
C HIS A 114 2.25 1.06 14.01
N ALA A 115 3.43 0.97 13.37
CA ALA A 115 3.55 0.44 12.02
C ALA A 115 3.14 -1.04 11.94
N ALA A 116 3.50 -1.86 12.93
CA ALA A 116 3.10 -3.26 12.99
C ALA A 116 1.58 -3.43 13.14
N ALA A 117 0.93 -2.58 13.95
CA ALA A 117 -0.53 -2.57 14.11
C ALA A 117 -1.25 -2.16 12.82
N LEU A 118 -0.69 -1.23 12.04
CA LEU A 118 -1.21 -0.87 10.71
C LEU A 118 -1.06 -2.02 9.71
N ALA A 119 0.05 -2.75 9.77
CA ALA A 119 0.29 -3.89 8.89
C ALA A 119 -0.62 -5.07 9.22
N ASP A 120 -0.90 -5.30 10.50
CA ASP A 120 -1.77 -6.39 10.99
C ASP A 120 -1.37 -7.78 10.43
N GLY A 121 -0.05 -8.01 10.32
CA GLY A 121 0.51 -9.24 9.71
C GLY A 121 0.33 -9.35 8.19
N ILE A 122 -0.26 -8.35 7.54
CA ILE A 122 -0.48 -8.31 6.10
C ILE A 122 0.68 -7.57 5.42
N PRO A 123 1.28 -8.13 4.36
CA PRO A 123 2.24 -7.40 3.54
C PRO A 123 1.65 -6.07 3.04
N PRO A 124 2.36 -4.93 3.18
CA PRO A 124 1.78 -3.61 2.87
C PRO A 124 1.21 -3.50 1.44
N TRP A 125 1.90 -4.09 0.46
CA TRP A 125 1.43 -4.11 -0.93
C TRP A 125 0.12 -4.88 -1.13
N HIS A 126 -0.20 -5.84 -0.27
CA HIS A 126 -1.48 -6.57 -0.34
C HIS A 126 -2.63 -5.68 0.12
N SER A 127 -2.45 -4.92 1.21
CA SER A 127 -3.44 -3.94 1.67
C SER A 127 -3.66 -2.86 0.61
N TYR A 128 -2.59 -2.31 0.04
CA TYR A 128 -2.70 -1.34 -1.06
C TYR A 128 -3.44 -1.91 -2.28
N ALA A 129 -3.14 -3.15 -2.67
CA ALA A 129 -3.81 -3.80 -3.79
C ALA A 129 -5.32 -3.98 -3.55
N ARG A 130 -5.75 -4.27 -2.32
CA ARG A 130 -7.17 -4.33 -1.95
C ARG A 130 -7.84 -2.97 -2.06
N TRP A 131 -7.23 -1.91 -1.53
CA TRP A 131 -7.80 -0.56 -1.62
C TRP A 131 -7.95 -0.08 -3.06
N VAL A 132 -6.99 -0.41 -3.94
CA VAL A 132 -7.08 -0.10 -5.37
C VAL A 132 -8.24 -0.86 -6.03
N ALA A 133 -8.39 -2.16 -5.72
CA ALA A 133 -9.50 -2.96 -6.24
C ALA A 133 -10.86 -2.45 -5.76
N ASP A 134 -10.98 -2.10 -4.47
CA ASP A 134 -12.20 -1.54 -3.90
C ASP A 134 -12.57 -0.20 -4.54
N ALA A 135 -11.58 0.67 -4.77
CA ALA A 135 -11.81 1.95 -5.44
C ALA A 135 -12.29 1.76 -6.88
N LEU A 136 -11.75 0.77 -7.61
CA LEU A 136 -12.19 0.43 -8.97
C LEU A 136 -13.63 -0.08 -8.99
N ARG A 137 -14.01 -0.95 -8.05
CA ARG A 137 -15.39 -1.45 -7.95
C ARG A 137 -16.39 -0.32 -7.73
N ARG A 138 -16.03 0.68 -6.92
CA ARG A 138 -16.86 1.86 -6.65
C ARG A 138 -16.99 2.80 -7.85
N SER A 139 -16.01 2.86 -8.74
CA SER A 139 -16.08 3.72 -9.93
C SER A 139 -16.91 3.15 -11.08
N VAL A 140 -17.27 1.86 -11.01
CA VAL A 140 -18.05 1.15 -12.04
C VAL A 140 -19.53 1.00 -11.63
N SER A 141 -19.89 1.30 -10.37
CA SER A 141 -21.28 1.34 -9.87
C SER A 141 -21.89 2.73 -9.98
#